data_AF-A0A954T2X7-F1
#
_entry.id   AF-A0A954T2X7-F1
#
_cell.length_a   1.000
_cell.length_b   1.000
_cell.length_c   1.000
_cell.angle_alpha   90.00
_cell.angle_beta   90.00
_cell.angle_gamma   90.00
#
_symmetry.space_group_name_H-M   'P 1'
#
loop_
_entity.id
_entity.type
_entity.pdbx_description
1 polymer ?
#
loop_
_entity_poly.entity_id
_entity_poly.type
_entity_poly.pdbx_seq_one_letter_code
_entity_poly.pdbx_strand_id
1 'polypeptide(L)'
;MKPNLFQFSLRQILWIVFFISLLVGGVAQFVETYTRPPLAVRSLINEGFTVEWTEAHGQGDSLWTPNRNENIAELRIWGDSDLSVLESHASTLTSIRILAIENKSSSPIGLGFLSKLTTLEMVLLDIPSLTDVSDLKGLENVNSVLLSCPVNDLAPFEDLRRLRWLTLVNANHVDLKGLVRLELLDTFYADGTFSNTRVLEHHPRLRTLRLTDSDSDQGATTTTYEDLLYLAAARPGTNLYHNGQQVRVGAVQNDARYKTTEHGFDR
;
A
#
# COMPACT_ATOMS: atom_id res chain seq x y z
N MET A 1 -5.24 33.71 -5.58
CA MET A 1 -5.93 32.40 -5.63
C MET A 1 -4.98 31.41 -6.30
N LYS A 2 -4.35 30.52 -5.52
CA LYS A 2 -3.65 29.34 -6.05
C LYS A 2 -4.59 28.14 -5.86
N PRO A 3 -4.69 27.21 -6.83
CA PRO A 3 -5.62 26.10 -6.70
C PRO A 3 -5.10 25.14 -5.63
N ASN A 4 -5.90 24.92 -4.60
CA ASN A 4 -5.73 23.81 -3.65
C ASN A 4 -6.09 22.52 -4.40
N LEU A 5 -5.11 21.91 -5.06
CA LEU A 5 -5.26 20.54 -5.56
C LEU A 5 -5.10 19.59 -4.37
N PHE A 6 -6.25 19.26 -3.79
CA PHE A 6 -6.59 18.03 -3.07
C PHE A 6 -5.72 17.58 -1.89
N GLN A 7 -6.20 17.85 -0.68
CA GLN A 7 -5.88 17.05 0.50
C GLN A 7 -6.84 15.86 0.58
N PHE A 8 -6.52 14.75 -0.09
CA PHE A 8 -7.25 13.50 0.12
C PHE A 8 -6.73 12.81 1.39
N SER A 9 -7.63 12.27 2.22
CA SER A 9 -7.25 11.39 3.34
C SER A 9 -6.67 10.08 2.82
N LEU A 10 -5.86 9.35 3.61
CA LEU A 10 -5.31 8.05 3.18
C LEU A 10 -6.41 7.04 2.83
N ARG A 11 -7.51 7.04 3.59
CA ARG A 11 -8.73 6.32 3.24
C ARG A 11 -9.29 6.77 1.89
N GLN A 12 -9.33 8.06 1.57
CA GLN A 12 -9.74 8.53 0.24
C GLN A 12 -8.75 8.14 -0.85
N ILE A 13 -7.43 8.09 -0.60
CA ILE A 13 -6.44 7.61 -1.58
C ILE A 13 -6.69 6.12 -1.85
N LEU A 14 -6.94 5.33 -0.82
CA LEU A 14 -7.27 3.91 -0.95
C LEU A 14 -8.58 3.73 -1.72
N TRP A 15 -9.62 4.49 -1.36
CA TRP A 15 -10.88 4.53 -2.09
C TRP A 15 -10.75 5.06 -3.51
N ILE A 16 -9.84 6.00 -3.80
CA ILE A 16 -9.58 6.52 -5.15
C ILE A 16 -8.81 5.50 -5.97
N VAL A 17 -7.81 4.82 -5.42
CA VAL A 17 -7.09 3.73 -6.11
C VAL A 17 -8.03 2.55 -6.34
N PHE A 18 -8.82 2.18 -5.34
CA PHE A 18 -9.87 1.16 -5.41
C PHE A 18 -10.98 1.53 -6.43
N PHE A 19 -11.44 2.79 -6.46
CA PHE A 19 -12.41 3.25 -7.44
C PHE A 19 -11.81 3.43 -8.83
N ILE A 20 -10.54 3.81 -8.95
CA ILE A 20 -9.83 3.85 -10.24
C ILE A 20 -9.70 2.43 -10.79
N SER A 21 -9.43 1.42 -9.96
CA SER A 21 -9.52 0.02 -10.41
C SER A 21 -10.93 -0.39 -10.82
N LEU A 22 -11.98 0.05 -10.10
CA LEU A 22 -13.39 -0.14 -10.47
C LEU A 22 -13.79 0.58 -11.77
N LEU A 23 -13.30 1.80 -12.01
CA LEU A 23 -13.56 2.63 -13.21
C LEU A 23 -12.81 2.11 -14.44
N VAL A 24 -11.66 1.43 -14.27
CA VAL A 24 -11.08 0.67 -15.39
C VAL A 24 -12.00 -0.48 -15.84
N GLY A 25 -12.89 -0.97 -14.96
CA GLY A 25 -13.98 -1.89 -15.29
C GLY A 25 -15.30 -1.20 -15.72
N GLY A 26 -15.40 0.12 -15.63
CA GLY A 26 -16.64 0.84 -15.91
C GLY A 26 -16.37 2.29 -16.33
N VAL A 27 -16.74 2.61 -17.57
CA VAL A 27 -16.63 3.93 -18.24
C VAL A 27 -15.34 4.14 -19.03
N ALA A 28 -15.17 3.38 -20.12
CA ALA A 28 -14.87 3.92 -21.46
C ALA A 28 -14.75 2.76 -22.44
N GLN A 29 -15.61 2.73 -23.47
CA GLN A 29 -15.51 1.94 -24.72
C GLN A 29 -14.17 1.22 -24.96
N PHE A 30 -13.96 0.08 -24.31
CA PHE A 30 -12.92 -0.86 -24.66
C PHE A 30 -13.52 -1.84 -25.68
N VAL A 31 -12.79 -2.09 -26.75
CA VAL A 31 -13.10 -3.21 -27.65
C VAL A 31 -12.90 -4.48 -26.82
N GLU A 32 -14.00 -5.03 -26.30
CA GLU A 32 -14.05 -6.32 -25.61
C GLU A 32 -13.47 -7.39 -26.52
N THR A 33 -12.17 -7.65 -26.41
CA THR A 33 -11.62 -8.91 -26.89
C THR A 33 -11.82 -9.86 -25.74
N TYR A 34 -12.93 -10.61 -25.75
CA TYR A 34 -13.24 -11.66 -24.78
C TYR A 34 -12.20 -12.78 -24.86
N THR A 35 -11.01 -12.56 -24.31
CA THR A 35 -10.12 -13.66 -23.96
C THR A 35 -10.78 -14.43 -22.83
N ARG A 36 -10.94 -15.75 -23.03
CA ARG A 36 -11.64 -16.60 -22.06
C ARG A 36 -10.85 -16.55 -20.75
N PRO A 37 -11.49 -16.25 -19.60
CA PRO A 37 -10.79 -16.25 -18.32
C PRO A 37 -10.15 -17.63 -18.10
N PRO A 38 -8.97 -17.70 -17.45
CA PRO A 38 -8.32 -18.96 -17.12
C PRO A 38 -9.31 -19.94 -16.47
N LEU A 39 -9.13 -21.24 -16.73
CA LEU A 39 -10.01 -22.28 -16.16
C LEU A 39 -10.13 -22.15 -14.62
N ALA A 40 -9.05 -21.72 -13.97
CA ALA A 40 -8.99 -21.40 -12.56
C ALA A 40 -10.00 -20.34 -12.12
N VAL A 41 -10.08 -19.22 -12.84
CA VAL A 41 -11.03 -18.13 -12.57
C VAL A 41 -12.47 -18.61 -12.70
N ARG A 42 -12.74 -19.46 -13.71
CA ARG A 42 -14.06 -20.09 -13.86
C ARG A 42 -14.39 -21.04 -12.72
N SER A 43 -13.40 -21.77 -12.20
CA SER A 43 -13.58 -22.61 -11.01
C SER A 43 -13.92 -21.79 -9.78
N LEU A 44 -13.21 -20.67 -9.56
CA LEU A 44 -13.49 -19.76 -8.45
C LEU A 44 -14.92 -19.19 -8.51
N ILE A 45 -15.38 -18.79 -9.71
CA ILE A 45 -16.77 -18.33 -9.90
C ILE A 45 -17.77 -19.44 -9.55
N ASN A 46 -17.52 -20.68 -9.99
CA ASN A 46 -18.36 -21.83 -9.67
C ASN A 46 -18.36 -22.19 -8.17
N GLU A 47 -17.29 -21.83 -7.47
CA GLU A 47 -17.12 -22.01 -6.02
C GLU A 47 -17.69 -20.84 -5.20
N GLY A 48 -18.39 -19.90 -5.87
CA GLY A 48 -19.17 -18.84 -5.21
C GLY A 48 -18.40 -17.54 -4.95
N PHE A 49 -17.20 -17.38 -5.50
CA PHE A 49 -16.48 -16.11 -5.43
C PHE A 49 -17.06 -15.09 -6.40
N THR A 50 -17.20 -13.85 -5.94
CA THR A 50 -17.32 -12.72 -6.86
C THR A 50 -15.92 -12.47 -7.41
N VAL A 51 -15.70 -12.81 -8.69
CA VAL A 51 -14.41 -12.67 -9.35
C VAL A 51 -14.56 -11.83 -10.60
N GLU A 52 -13.76 -10.77 -10.70
CA GLU A 52 -13.53 -10.09 -11.96
C GLU A 52 -12.15 -10.47 -12.48
N TRP A 53 -12.12 -10.71 -13.78
CA TRP A 53 -10.90 -10.92 -14.52
C TRP A 53 -10.93 -9.99 -15.72
N THR A 54 -9.83 -9.30 -15.94
CA THR A 54 -9.67 -8.40 -17.08
C THR A 54 -8.28 -8.62 -17.64
N GLU A 55 -8.18 -8.76 -18.96
CA GLU A 55 -6.94 -8.52 -19.71
C GLU A 55 -7.00 -7.11 -20.29
N ALA A 56 -6.30 -6.17 -19.64
CA ALA A 56 -6.25 -4.79 -20.10
C ALA A 56 -5.03 -4.55 -21.00
N HIS A 57 -5.22 -3.79 -22.08
CA HIS A 57 -4.14 -3.14 -22.82
C HIS A 57 -4.10 -1.66 -22.38
N GLY A 58 -3.01 -1.23 -21.75
CA GLY A 58 -2.93 0.10 -21.12
C GLY A 58 -3.12 1.29 -22.09
N GLN A 59 -3.97 2.25 -21.71
CA GLN A 59 -3.88 3.65 -22.13
C GLN A 59 -3.71 4.55 -20.89
N GLY A 60 -2.70 5.44 -20.91
CA GLY A 60 -2.39 6.46 -19.87
C GLY A 60 -3.62 7.31 -19.51
N ASP A 61 -3.87 7.83 -18.29
CA ASP A 61 -3.01 8.65 -17.42
C ASP A 61 -3.43 8.56 -15.91
N SER A 62 -3.44 7.36 -15.33
CA SER A 62 -3.66 7.17 -13.88
C SER A 62 -2.32 7.03 -13.14
N LEU A 63 -2.32 7.28 -11.82
CA LEU A 63 -1.19 7.04 -10.89
C LEU A 63 -0.54 5.65 -11.05
N TRP A 64 -1.30 4.70 -11.60
CA TRP A 64 -0.80 3.47 -12.17
C TRP A 64 -1.43 3.26 -13.55
N THR A 65 -0.65 3.49 -14.60
CA THR A 65 -0.97 2.94 -15.93
C THR A 65 0.18 2.01 -16.32
N PRO A 66 -0.12 0.73 -16.57
CA PRO A 66 0.89 -0.23 -16.96
C PRO A 66 1.45 0.12 -18.35
N ASN A 67 2.68 -0.31 -18.61
CA ASN A 67 3.35 -0.04 -19.88
C ASN A 67 2.48 -0.47 -21.07
N ARG A 68 2.47 0.35 -22.12
CA ARG A 68 1.78 0.03 -23.38
C ARG A 68 2.27 -1.33 -23.90
N ASN A 69 1.33 -2.21 -24.22
CA ASN A 69 1.47 -3.47 -24.98
C ASN A 69 1.67 -4.79 -24.21
N GLU A 70 1.45 -4.85 -22.91
CA GLU A 70 1.49 -6.14 -22.17
C GLU A 70 0.08 -6.60 -21.79
N ASN A 71 -0.20 -7.91 -21.93
CA ASN A 71 -1.39 -8.52 -21.34
C ASN A 71 -1.21 -8.52 -19.81
N ILE A 72 -2.23 -8.06 -19.12
CA ILE A 72 -2.23 -7.99 -17.66
C ILE A 72 -3.34 -8.87 -17.18
N ALA A 73 -3.01 -9.99 -16.56
CA ALA A 73 -4.00 -10.79 -15.86
C ALA A 73 -4.21 -10.17 -14.48
N GLU A 74 -5.38 -9.55 -14.31
CA GLU A 74 -5.87 -9.06 -13.03
C GLU A 74 -6.85 -10.08 -12.43
N LEU A 75 -6.66 -10.40 -11.15
CA LEU A 75 -7.60 -11.20 -10.37
C LEU A 75 -8.12 -10.35 -9.22
N ARG A 76 -9.44 -10.16 -9.20
CA ARG A 76 -10.12 -9.48 -8.12
C ARG A 76 -11.04 -10.43 -7.40
N ILE A 77 -11.01 -10.38 -6.07
CA ILE A 77 -11.81 -11.24 -5.21
C ILE A 77 -12.52 -10.36 -4.18
N TRP A 78 -13.84 -10.50 -4.09
CA TRP A 78 -14.64 -9.82 -3.07
C TRP A 78 -15.54 -10.76 -2.32
N GLY A 79 -15.82 -10.35 -1.09
CA GLY A 79 -16.73 -11.03 -0.17
C GLY A 79 -15.98 -11.81 0.89
N ASP A 80 -16.75 -12.37 1.81
CA ASP A 80 -16.22 -13.00 3.02
C ASP A 80 -15.95 -14.50 2.83
N SER A 81 -15.70 -14.90 1.58
CA SER A 81 -15.44 -16.29 1.17
C SER A 81 -14.11 -16.80 1.74
N ASP A 82 -14.03 -18.11 1.98
CA ASP A 82 -12.81 -18.77 2.46
C ASP A 82 -11.73 -18.79 1.38
N LEU A 83 -10.67 -17.98 1.56
CA LEU A 83 -9.56 -17.88 0.62
C LEU A 83 -8.71 -19.16 0.53
N SER A 84 -8.90 -20.14 1.41
CA SER A 84 -8.18 -21.42 1.37
C SER A 84 -8.37 -22.16 0.03
N VAL A 85 -9.48 -21.92 -0.65
CA VAL A 85 -9.76 -22.41 -2.01
C VAL A 85 -8.70 -21.98 -3.03
N LEU A 86 -8.06 -20.83 -2.83
CA LEU A 86 -7.03 -20.34 -3.75
C LEU A 86 -5.79 -21.22 -3.72
N GLU A 87 -5.52 -21.95 -2.64
CA GLU A 87 -4.36 -22.83 -2.53
C GLU A 87 -4.35 -23.95 -3.58
N SER A 88 -5.53 -24.50 -3.87
CA SER A 88 -5.71 -25.57 -4.85
C SER A 88 -5.62 -25.07 -6.29
N HIS A 89 -5.88 -23.78 -6.52
CA HIS A 89 -5.88 -23.14 -7.84
C HIS A 89 -4.60 -22.35 -8.14
N ALA A 90 -3.79 -22.07 -7.13
CA ALA A 90 -2.62 -21.19 -7.24
C ALA A 90 -1.61 -21.59 -8.34
N SER A 91 -1.45 -22.89 -8.60
CA SER A 91 -0.57 -23.40 -9.68
C SER A 91 -1.03 -23.03 -11.09
N THR A 92 -2.31 -22.67 -11.24
CA THR A 92 -2.93 -22.27 -12.51
C THR A 92 -3.10 -20.76 -12.64
N LEU A 93 -2.84 -20.01 -11.56
CA LEU A 93 -2.94 -18.57 -11.45
C LEU A 93 -1.59 -17.86 -11.64
N THR A 94 -0.56 -18.57 -12.08
CA THR A 94 0.84 -18.10 -12.14
C THR A 94 1.11 -16.94 -13.10
N SER A 95 0.15 -16.60 -13.97
CA SER A 95 0.25 -15.47 -14.92
C SER A 95 -0.33 -14.16 -14.39
N ILE A 96 -0.91 -14.15 -13.17
CA ILE A 96 -1.51 -12.96 -12.59
C ILE A 96 -0.44 -11.93 -12.23
N ARG A 97 -0.67 -10.69 -12.68
CA ARG A 97 0.18 -9.54 -12.38
C ARG A 97 -0.42 -8.61 -11.33
N ILE A 98 -1.75 -8.55 -11.23
CA ILE A 98 -2.46 -7.75 -10.23
C ILE A 98 -3.38 -8.66 -9.42
N LEU A 99 -3.25 -8.59 -8.10
CA LEU A 99 -4.17 -9.22 -7.18
C LEU A 99 -4.83 -8.17 -6.30
N ALA A 100 -6.16 -8.13 -6.31
CA ALA A 100 -6.95 -7.33 -5.40
C ALA A 100 -7.90 -8.22 -4.59
N ILE A 101 -7.86 -8.15 -3.27
CA ILE A 101 -8.74 -8.92 -2.39
C ILE A 101 -9.37 -7.98 -1.37
N GLU A 102 -10.71 -7.98 -1.33
CA GLU A 102 -11.50 -7.43 -0.22
C GLU A 102 -12.18 -8.58 0.51
N ASN A 103 -11.87 -8.74 1.80
CA ASN A 103 -12.48 -9.76 2.63
C ASN A 103 -12.71 -9.21 4.04
N LYS A 104 -13.97 -9.12 4.46
CA LYS A 104 -14.38 -8.57 5.76
C LYS A 104 -14.64 -9.65 6.81
N SER A 105 -14.29 -10.91 6.50
CA SER A 105 -14.35 -12.00 7.46
C SER A 105 -13.50 -11.69 8.69
N SER A 106 -14.04 -11.97 9.87
CA SER A 106 -13.33 -11.84 11.14
C SER A 106 -12.39 -13.02 11.43
N SER A 107 -12.48 -14.10 10.64
CA SER A 107 -11.60 -15.25 10.78
C SER A 107 -10.18 -14.91 10.33
N PRO A 108 -9.14 -15.50 10.95
CA PRO A 108 -7.77 -15.39 10.45
C PRO A 108 -7.67 -15.90 9.01
N ILE A 109 -6.98 -15.13 8.17
CA ILE A 109 -6.78 -15.42 6.75
C ILE A 109 -5.30 -15.68 6.52
N GLY A 110 -4.97 -16.82 5.89
CA GLY A 110 -3.65 -17.11 5.36
C GLY A 110 -3.60 -16.87 3.86
N LEU A 111 -2.45 -16.44 3.34
CA LEU A 111 -2.26 -16.11 1.93
C LEU A 111 -1.13 -16.95 1.30
N GLY A 112 -0.91 -18.18 1.77
CA GLY A 112 0.19 -19.06 1.34
C GLY A 112 0.28 -19.27 -0.17
N PHE A 113 -0.85 -19.17 -0.87
CA PHE A 113 -0.95 -19.27 -2.32
C PHE A 113 -0.14 -18.19 -3.06
N LEU A 114 0.13 -17.04 -2.42
CA LEU A 114 0.92 -15.94 -2.99
C LEU A 114 2.31 -16.38 -3.41
N SER A 115 2.92 -17.31 -2.67
CA SER A 115 4.24 -17.87 -2.99
C SER A 115 4.34 -18.50 -4.39
N LYS A 116 3.20 -18.90 -4.98
CA LYS A 116 3.11 -19.49 -6.33
C LYS A 116 2.88 -18.43 -7.41
N LEU A 117 2.47 -17.21 -7.05
CA LEU A 117 2.14 -16.13 -7.99
C LEU A 117 3.38 -15.28 -8.31
N THR A 118 4.38 -15.91 -8.94
CA THR A 118 5.71 -15.33 -9.16
C THR A 118 5.75 -14.16 -10.14
N THR A 119 4.68 -13.93 -10.91
CA THR A 119 4.54 -12.81 -11.85
C THR A 119 3.82 -11.60 -11.25
N LEU A 120 3.43 -11.66 -9.97
CA LEU A 120 2.76 -10.54 -9.31
C LEU A 120 3.62 -9.29 -9.29
N GLU A 121 2.98 -8.18 -9.64
CA GLU A 121 3.56 -6.86 -9.65
C GLU A 121 2.83 -5.90 -8.71
N MET A 122 1.55 -6.14 -8.48
CA MET A 122 0.69 -5.30 -7.67
C MET A 122 -0.19 -6.15 -6.76
N VAL A 123 -0.20 -5.79 -5.47
CA VAL A 123 -1.00 -6.44 -4.44
C VAL A 123 -1.82 -5.38 -3.70
N LEU A 124 -3.15 -5.54 -3.70
CA LEU A 124 -4.10 -4.74 -2.93
C LEU A 124 -4.87 -5.66 -2.00
N LEU A 125 -4.73 -5.47 -0.69
CA LEU A 125 -5.46 -6.24 0.31
C LEU A 125 -6.24 -5.29 1.21
N ASP A 126 -7.56 -5.45 1.25
CA ASP A 126 -8.44 -4.83 2.25
C ASP A 126 -9.04 -5.96 3.08
N ILE A 127 -8.28 -6.36 4.11
CA ILE A 127 -8.58 -7.53 4.93
C ILE A 127 -8.34 -7.15 6.40
N PRO A 128 -9.35 -6.63 7.11
CA PRO A 128 -9.20 -6.13 8.47
C PRO A 128 -8.71 -7.17 9.50
N SER A 129 -8.87 -8.47 9.21
CA SER A 129 -8.43 -9.60 10.04
C SER A 129 -7.01 -10.09 9.72
N LEU A 130 -6.36 -9.59 8.65
CA LEU A 130 -5.02 -10.01 8.25
C LEU A 130 -3.96 -9.28 9.06
N THR A 131 -3.29 -9.99 9.97
CA THR A 131 -2.21 -9.44 10.81
C THR A 131 -0.82 -9.92 10.37
N ASP A 132 -0.73 -11.13 9.82
CA ASP A 132 0.51 -11.73 9.32
C ASP A 132 0.56 -11.63 7.79
N VAL A 133 1.63 -11.01 7.28
CA VAL A 133 1.88 -10.86 5.83
C VAL A 133 3.16 -11.56 5.40
N SER A 134 3.62 -12.55 6.15
CA SER A 134 4.80 -13.37 5.83
C SER A 134 4.72 -14.01 4.44
N ASP A 135 3.51 -14.29 3.96
CA ASP A 135 3.25 -14.84 2.62
C ASP A 135 3.60 -13.87 1.47
N LEU A 136 3.79 -12.57 1.73
CA LEU A 136 4.28 -11.61 0.73
C LEU A 136 5.80 -11.72 0.50
N LYS A 137 6.51 -12.46 1.35
CA LYS A 137 7.96 -12.63 1.22
C LYS A 137 8.32 -13.31 -0.09
N GLY A 138 9.34 -12.78 -0.77
CA GLY A 138 9.88 -13.38 -1.99
C GLY A 138 9.09 -13.07 -3.27
N LEU A 139 8.09 -12.19 -3.22
CA LEU A 139 7.41 -11.67 -4.41
C LEU A 139 8.27 -10.64 -5.16
N GLU A 140 9.40 -11.08 -5.73
CA GLU A 140 10.48 -10.23 -6.26
C GLU A 140 10.06 -9.27 -7.38
N ASN A 141 8.92 -9.51 -8.04
CA ASN A 141 8.40 -8.68 -9.13
C ASN A 141 7.44 -7.58 -8.64
N VAL A 142 7.01 -7.63 -7.37
CA VAL A 142 6.09 -6.67 -6.80
C VAL A 142 6.73 -5.29 -6.75
N ASN A 143 6.07 -4.34 -7.40
CA ASN A 143 6.44 -2.92 -7.44
C ASN A 143 5.44 -2.03 -6.70
N SER A 144 4.23 -2.51 -6.44
CA SER A 144 3.17 -1.77 -5.77
C SER A 144 2.48 -2.64 -4.70
N VAL A 145 2.46 -2.17 -3.46
CA VAL A 145 1.74 -2.81 -2.36
C VAL A 145 0.84 -1.79 -1.69
N LEU A 146 -0.42 -2.18 -1.52
CA LEU A 146 -1.41 -1.41 -0.77
C LEU A 146 -2.13 -2.36 0.19
N LEU A 147 -2.00 -2.09 1.48
CA LEU A 147 -2.60 -2.89 2.54
C LEU A 147 -3.52 -2.01 3.38
N SER A 148 -4.76 -2.44 3.56
CA SER A 148 -5.73 -1.94 4.55
C SER A 148 -5.96 -3.06 5.56
N CYS A 149 -4.92 -3.32 6.35
CA CYS A 149 -4.83 -4.44 7.28
C CYS A 149 -3.99 -4.00 8.49
N PRO A 150 -4.26 -4.50 9.71
CA PRO A 150 -3.53 -4.14 10.93
C PRO A 150 -2.14 -4.80 11.04
N VAL A 151 -1.31 -4.63 10.00
CA VAL A 151 0.06 -5.16 9.95
C VAL A 151 0.98 -4.34 10.85
N ASN A 152 1.86 -5.02 11.58
CA ASN A 152 2.87 -4.42 12.45
C ASN A 152 4.31 -4.82 12.08
N ASP A 153 4.50 -5.97 11.43
CA ASP A 153 5.80 -6.47 10.98
C ASP A 153 5.99 -6.29 9.47
N LEU A 154 7.06 -5.59 9.09
CA LEU A 154 7.45 -5.35 7.70
C LEU A 154 8.67 -6.17 7.28
N ALA A 155 9.18 -7.08 8.11
CA ALA A 155 10.26 -8.00 7.74
C ALA A 155 9.99 -8.78 6.44
N PRO A 156 8.74 -9.18 6.10
CA PRO A 156 8.44 -9.84 4.82
C PRO A 156 8.77 -8.97 3.59
N PHE A 157 8.90 -7.64 3.76
CA PHE A 157 9.10 -6.72 2.63
C PHE A 157 10.57 -6.52 2.29
N GLU A 158 11.51 -6.93 3.15
CA GLU A 158 12.95 -6.67 2.97
C GLU A 158 13.51 -7.11 1.60
N ASP A 159 12.90 -8.15 1.01
CA ASP A 159 13.33 -8.75 -0.26
C ASP A 159 12.54 -8.22 -1.48
N LEU A 160 11.55 -7.34 -1.29
CA LEU A 160 10.75 -6.73 -2.36
C LEU A 160 11.52 -5.61 -3.07
N ARG A 161 12.69 -5.91 -3.62
CA ARG A 161 13.66 -4.93 -4.16
C ARG A 161 13.13 -4.07 -5.32
N ARG A 162 12.01 -4.48 -5.94
CA ARG A 162 11.33 -3.74 -6.99
C ARG A 162 10.23 -2.80 -6.49
N LEU A 163 9.93 -2.80 -5.18
CA LEU A 163 8.89 -1.98 -4.58
C LEU A 163 9.18 -0.49 -4.77
N ARG A 164 8.21 0.21 -5.36
CA ARG A 164 8.24 1.64 -5.65
C ARG A 164 7.13 2.37 -4.92
N TRP A 165 5.98 1.73 -4.76
CA TRP A 165 4.82 2.30 -4.10
C TRP A 165 4.40 1.41 -2.94
N LEU A 166 4.37 1.98 -1.75
CA LEU A 166 3.87 1.33 -0.55
C LEU A 166 2.78 2.20 0.08
N THR A 167 1.62 1.61 0.30
CA THR A 167 0.54 2.22 1.09
C THR A 167 0.15 1.27 2.22
N LEU A 168 0.21 1.74 3.45
CA LEU A 168 -0.26 1.04 4.63
C LEU A 168 -1.41 1.81 5.24
N VAL A 169 -2.54 1.15 5.45
CA VAL A 169 -3.72 1.73 6.07
C VAL A 169 -4.12 0.92 7.29
N ASN A 170 -4.43 1.63 8.38
CA ASN A 170 -4.71 1.08 9.70
C ASN A 170 -3.53 0.31 10.28
N ALA A 171 -2.31 0.76 10.00
CA ALA A 171 -1.10 0.12 10.49
C ALA A 171 -0.90 0.48 11.97
N ASN A 172 -0.48 -0.46 12.81
CA ASN A 172 -0.35 -0.19 14.25
C ASN A 172 0.98 -0.70 14.79
N HIS A 173 1.74 0.19 15.43
CA HIS A 173 3.06 -0.07 16.02
C HIS A 173 4.07 -0.64 15.02
N VAL A 174 4.14 -0.05 13.83
CA VAL A 174 4.99 -0.54 12.75
C VAL A 174 6.44 -0.08 12.94
N ASP A 175 7.38 -1.01 12.96
CA ASP A 175 8.81 -0.71 12.86
C ASP A 175 9.23 -0.58 11.39
N LEU A 176 9.67 0.60 10.98
CA LEU A 176 10.06 0.87 9.59
C LEU A 176 11.44 0.31 9.20
N LYS A 177 12.17 -0.34 10.12
CA LYS A 177 13.47 -0.97 9.81
C LYS A 177 13.40 -1.98 8.66
N GLY A 178 12.28 -2.70 8.52
CA GLY A 178 12.06 -3.64 7.41
C GLY A 178 12.09 -3.00 6.02
N LEU A 179 11.97 -1.67 5.94
CA LEU A 179 11.99 -0.94 4.66
C LEU A 179 13.40 -0.57 4.19
N VAL A 180 14.44 -0.61 5.04
CA VAL A 180 15.80 -0.08 4.75
C VAL A 180 16.39 -0.55 3.41
N ARG A 181 16.05 -1.77 2.97
CA ARG A 181 16.58 -2.38 1.74
C ARG A 181 15.81 -1.99 0.47
N LEU A 182 14.73 -1.23 0.58
CA LEU A 182 13.86 -0.85 -0.52
C LEU A 182 14.39 0.39 -1.25
N GLU A 183 15.54 0.23 -1.91
CA GLU A 183 16.25 1.34 -2.58
C GLU A 183 15.44 2.02 -3.69
N LEU A 184 14.45 1.31 -4.25
CA LEU A 184 13.57 1.79 -5.32
C LEU A 184 12.28 2.46 -4.82
N LEU A 185 12.04 2.48 -3.51
CA LEU A 185 10.85 3.07 -2.92
C LEU A 185 10.78 4.57 -3.27
N ASP A 186 9.74 4.94 -4.00
CA ASP A 186 9.52 6.28 -4.54
C ASP A 186 8.43 7.00 -3.74
N THR A 187 7.37 6.28 -3.38
CA THR A 187 6.23 6.82 -2.66
C THR A 187 5.86 5.90 -1.50
N PHE A 188 5.80 6.47 -0.30
CA PHE A 188 5.34 5.78 0.90
C PHE A 188 4.23 6.57 1.59
N TYR A 189 3.06 5.96 1.67
CA TYR A 189 1.91 6.46 2.40
C TYR A 189 1.59 5.52 3.55
N ALA A 190 1.42 6.07 4.74
CA ALA A 190 0.97 5.28 5.87
C ALA A 190 0.05 6.08 6.79
N ASP A 191 -1.01 5.45 7.29
CA ASP A 191 -1.70 5.90 8.49
C ASP A 191 -1.59 4.86 9.61
N GLY A 192 -1.40 5.34 10.84
CA GLY A 192 -1.03 4.47 11.93
C GLY A 192 -0.04 5.06 12.93
N THR A 193 0.60 4.17 13.69
CA THR A 193 1.72 4.51 14.58
C THR A 193 3.00 3.84 14.08
N PHE A 194 4.09 4.62 14.03
CA PHE A 194 5.36 4.20 13.43
C PHE A 194 6.52 4.49 14.37
N SER A 195 7.54 3.64 14.29
CA SER A 195 8.83 3.82 14.97
C SER A 195 9.98 3.76 13.96
N ASN A 196 11.16 4.22 14.37
CA ASN A 196 12.39 4.19 13.57
C ASN A 196 12.29 4.91 12.21
N THR A 197 11.50 5.98 12.10
CA THR A 197 11.31 6.71 10.82
C THR A 197 12.60 7.23 10.20
N ARG A 198 13.65 7.51 11.00
CA ARG A 198 14.97 7.94 10.50
C ARG A 198 15.58 6.99 9.48
N VAL A 199 15.25 5.70 9.50
CA VAL A 199 15.69 4.72 8.50
C VAL A 199 15.32 5.11 7.06
N LEU A 200 14.29 5.95 6.90
CA LEU A 200 13.86 6.46 5.60
C LEU A 200 14.88 7.42 4.97
N GLU A 201 15.86 7.92 5.72
CA GLU A 201 16.95 8.74 5.17
C GLU A 201 17.74 8.02 4.08
N HIS A 202 17.90 6.70 4.20
CA HIS A 202 18.71 5.87 3.31
C HIS A 202 18.02 5.49 1.98
N HIS A 203 16.81 5.96 1.69
CA HIS A 203 16.05 5.56 0.50
C HIS A 203 16.27 6.51 -0.68
N PRO A 204 17.30 6.38 -1.53
CA PRO A 204 17.73 7.45 -2.44
C PRO A 204 16.65 7.97 -3.41
N ARG A 205 15.61 7.16 -3.68
CA ARG A 205 14.53 7.50 -4.61
C ARG A 205 13.24 7.99 -3.98
N LEU A 206 13.12 8.01 -2.65
CA LEU A 206 11.88 8.42 -1.99
C LEU A 206 11.55 9.89 -2.31
N ARG A 207 10.51 10.12 -3.11
CA ARG A 207 10.01 11.44 -3.54
C ARG A 207 8.85 11.93 -2.69
N THR A 208 8.01 11.02 -2.21
CA THR A 208 6.84 11.40 -1.42
C THR A 208 6.73 10.51 -0.20
N LEU A 209 6.63 11.13 0.97
CA LEU A 209 6.37 10.47 2.24
C LEU A 209 5.16 11.13 2.88
N ARG A 210 4.11 10.36 3.16
CA ARG A 210 2.95 10.84 3.93
C ARG A 210 2.70 9.91 5.10
N LEU A 211 2.84 10.43 6.31
CA LEU A 211 2.50 9.74 7.54
C LEU A 211 1.29 10.43 8.16
N THR A 212 0.30 9.66 8.60
CA THR A 212 -0.86 10.20 9.33
C THR A 212 -0.97 9.41 10.62
N ASP A 213 -0.93 10.09 11.74
CA ASP A 213 -1.09 9.44 13.04
C ASP A 213 -2.55 9.00 13.17
N SER A 214 -2.74 7.76 13.59
CA SER A 214 -4.05 7.31 14.06
C SER A 214 -4.23 7.80 15.50
N ASP A 215 -5.27 8.61 15.75
CA ASP A 215 -5.66 9.15 17.08
C ASP A 215 -5.96 8.06 18.15
N SER A 216 -5.82 6.78 17.81
CA SER A 216 -6.25 5.65 18.63
C SER A 216 -5.33 5.30 19.80
N ASP A 217 -4.16 5.91 19.94
CA ASP A 217 -3.28 5.65 21.09
C ASP A 217 -2.61 6.93 21.61
N GLN A 218 -3.13 7.47 22.72
CA GLN A 218 -2.55 8.62 23.45
C GLN A 218 -1.26 8.26 24.23
N GLY A 219 -0.42 7.36 23.72
CA GLY A 219 0.72 6.86 24.50
C GLY A 219 1.90 6.25 23.75
N ALA A 220 1.89 6.11 22.42
CA ALA A 220 2.92 5.35 21.70
C ALA A 220 3.41 5.95 20.37
N THR A 221 3.27 7.26 20.15
CA THR A 221 4.01 7.91 19.06
C THR A 221 5.49 8.02 19.44
N THR A 222 6.32 7.09 18.97
CA THR A 222 7.79 7.21 19.05
C THR A 222 8.38 8.01 17.89
N THR A 223 7.63 8.19 16.81
CA THR A 223 8.01 9.17 15.78
C THR A 223 7.79 10.56 16.35
N THR A 224 8.88 11.17 16.81
CA THR A 224 8.84 12.55 17.26
C THR A 224 8.76 13.48 16.06
N TYR A 225 8.18 14.67 16.23
CA TYR A 225 8.25 15.70 15.20
C TYR A 225 9.72 16.06 14.87
N GLU A 226 10.63 15.90 15.84
CA GLU A 226 12.08 16.04 15.62
C GLU A 226 12.62 15.02 14.61
N ASP A 227 12.17 13.77 14.65
CA ASP A 227 12.56 12.75 13.65
C ASP A 227 12.09 13.14 12.25
N LEU A 228 10.88 13.70 12.14
CA LEU A 228 10.33 14.18 10.87
C LEU A 228 11.09 15.40 10.34
N LEU A 229 11.48 16.33 11.22
CA LEU A 229 12.34 17.46 10.86
C LEU A 229 13.72 17.02 10.42
N TYR A 230 14.31 16.04 11.13
CA TYR A 230 15.58 15.43 10.76
C TYR A 230 15.48 14.80 9.36
N LEU A 231 14.44 14.01 9.10
CA LEU A 231 14.20 13.41 7.78
C LEU A 231 14.01 14.46 6.68
N ALA A 232 13.26 15.53 6.96
CA ALA A 232 13.08 16.63 6.02
C ALA A 232 14.41 17.34 5.71
N ALA A 233 15.32 17.43 6.68
CA ALA A 233 16.67 17.99 6.49
C ALA A 233 17.61 17.04 5.74
N ALA A 234 17.59 15.74 6.07
CA ALA A 234 18.35 14.71 5.41
C ALA A 234 17.90 14.50 3.95
N ARG A 235 16.63 14.80 3.64
CA ARG A 235 16.00 14.58 2.35
C ARG A 235 15.25 15.81 1.82
N PRO A 236 15.95 16.89 1.43
CA PRO A 236 15.31 18.14 1.00
C PRO A 236 14.49 18.01 -0.29
N GLY A 237 14.72 16.97 -1.10
CA GLY A 237 13.95 16.67 -2.32
C GLY A 237 12.70 15.82 -2.09
N THR A 238 12.47 15.33 -0.87
CA THR A 238 11.29 14.51 -0.54
C THR A 238 10.16 15.39 -0.07
N ASN A 239 8.98 15.24 -0.69
CA ASN A 239 7.75 15.85 -0.21
C ASN A 239 7.25 15.09 1.01
N LEU A 240 7.63 15.57 2.20
CA LEU A 240 7.22 14.98 3.47
C LEU A 240 5.94 15.65 3.98
N TYR A 241 4.93 14.84 4.28
CA TYR A 241 3.67 15.25 4.88
C TYR A 241 3.42 14.47 6.17
N HIS A 242 2.95 15.17 7.20
CA HIS A 242 2.51 14.59 8.46
C HIS A 242 1.14 15.17 8.83
N ASN A 243 0.16 14.31 9.11
CA ASN A 243 -1.21 14.71 9.46
C ASN A 243 -1.82 15.74 8.49
N GLY A 244 -1.56 15.55 7.19
CA GLY A 244 -2.02 16.43 6.11
C GLY A 244 -1.23 17.72 5.92
N GLN A 245 -0.28 18.05 6.81
CA GLN A 245 0.58 19.22 6.69
C GLN A 245 1.93 18.87 6.09
N GLN A 246 2.51 19.77 5.29
CA GLN A 246 3.86 19.57 4.75
C GLN A 246 4.89 19.91 5.83
N VAL A 247 5.83 19.00 6.08
CA VAL A 247 6.94 19.23 7.01
C VAL A 247 8.07 19.92 6.26
N ARG A 248 8.58 21.01 6.83
CA ARG A 248 9.67 21.81 6.23
C ARG A 248 10.66 22.24 7.30
N VAL A 249 11.95 22.18 6.97
CA VAL A 249 13.05 22.72 7.77
C VAL A 249 12.93 24.25 7.78
N GLY A 250 12.19 24.79 8.75
CA GLY A 250 11.84 26.22 8.84
C GLY A 250 10.39 26.50 9.27
N ALA A 251 9.54 25.48 9.42
CA ALA A 251 8.14 25.63 9.83
C ALA A 251 7.92 25.69 11.36
N VAL A 252 8.97 25.68 12.17
CA VAL A 252 8.88 25.71 13.64
C VAL A 252 8.56 27.14 14.09
N GLN A 253 7.29 27.56 14.05
CA GLN A 253 6.86 28.67 14.93
C GLN A 253 5.37 28.81 15.25
N ASN A 254 4.41 28.15 14.57
CA ASN A 254 3.00 28.58 14.71
C ASN A 254 1.91 27.50 14.93
N ASP A 255 2.20 26.21 15.14
CA ASP A 255 1.13 25.24 15.44
C ASP A 255 1.04 24.96 16.95
N ALA A 256 -0.12 25.27 17.54
CA ALA A 256 -0.40 25.17 18.97
C ALA A 256 -0.44 23.72 19.49
N ARG A 257 -0.49 22.72 18.60
CA ARG A 257 -0.45 21.30 18.96
C ARG A 257 0.93 20.77 19.33
N TYR A 258 2.00 21.54 19.09
CA TYR A 258 3.38 21.13 19.37
C TYR A 258 4.07 21.97 20.45
N LYS A 259 3.29 22.75 21.22
CA LYS A 259 3.78 23.45 22.43
C LYS A 259 3.63 22.59 23.68
N THR A 260 4.42 21.52 23.81
CA THR A 260 4.69 20.84 25.09
C THR A 260 5.93 19.99 24.88
N THR A 261 7.13 20.39 25.30
CA THR A 261 7.59 20.29 26.70
C THR A 261 8.88 21.10 26.87
N GLU A 262 8.78 22.38 27.24
CA GLU A 262 9.86 23.02 28.00
C GLU A 262 9.65 22.66 29.47
N HIS A 263 10.22 21.53 29.90
CA HIS A 263 10.49 21.34 31.32
C HIS A 263 11.89 21.90 31.61
N GLY A 264 11.89 22.94 32.43
CA GLY A 264 13.04 23.78 32.72
C GLY A 264 14.22 22.99 33.26
N PHE A 265 15.37 23.25 32.65
CA PHE A 265 16.62 23.29 33.39
C PHE A 265 16.87 24.74 33.76
N ASP A 266 16.45 25.13 34.96
CA ASP A 266 17.07 26.24 35.66
C ASP A 266 17.88 25.70 36.84
N ARG A 267 19.06 26.31 36.97
CA ARG A 267 20.21 25.91 37.79
C ARG A 267 19.99 26.05 39.29
#